data_AF-A0A3M1A0B4-F1
#
_entry.id   AF-A0A3M1A0B4-F1
#
_cell.length_a   1.000
_cell.length_b   1.000
_cell.length_c   1.000
_cell.angle_alpha   90.00
_cell.angle_beta   90.00
_cell.angle_gamma   90.00
#
_symmetry.space_group_name_H-M   'P 1'
#
loop_
_entity.id
_entity.type
_entity.pdbx_description
1 polymer ?
#
loop_
_entity_poly.entity_id
_entity_poly.type
_entity_poly.pdbx_seq_one_letter_code
_entity_poly.pdbx_strand_id
1 'polypeptide(L)'
;MHAVRILCVTVFTTIFLLAGSGNRPAQALGLAEDYRAYQAAVKAGAPPEEIRQLAEKVYAGASPDKPALRGPAAYNLAMAEKATGRRDAALAHFAESVELMTEAFGEFDLRLLDPYWDYARTLADDAESEDALQKLERAEEVLVRHRDEIDPRVLLFLDLDKIRMASILPDNRRVTAFLHKLEGNLDQAGADRPFFEGMIAFWRGKELLSQKKRIAAAKRFSEATQLLLTRLKASDGTVLMARAFRLQALEEAGKSDEATAECVAIARARSEEENAEFEPLYKIQPVYPRFAADGGREGYVIVSVTVTPDGRTADWQIIESKPEGTFERAALEAVKKFRYAPRIVDGEPVATPGVLYRFTFEMGD
;
A
#
# COMPACT_ATOMS: atom_id res chain seq x y z
N MET A 1 11.85 -5.39 0.46
CA MET A 1 11.30 -4.22 -0.29
C MET A 1 12.12 -2.92 -0.17
N HIS A 2 13.17 -2.83 0.65
CA HIS A 2 13.96 -1.60 0.83
C HIS A 2 15.14 -1.42 -0.18
N ALA A 3 15.24 -2.22 -1.24
CA ALA A 3 16.46 -2.34 -2.04
C ALA A 3 16.51 -1.54 -3.35
N VAL A 4 15.56 -0.63 -3.60
CA VAL A 4 15.59 0.25 -4.77
C VAL A 4 15.25 1.68 -4.35
N ARG A 5 16.14 2.31 -3.58
CA ARG A 5 16.23 3.78 -3.50
C ARG A 5 17.55 4.13 -4.13
N ILE A 6 17.53 4.48 -5.42
CA ILE A 6 18.76 4.51 -6.21
C ILE A 6 19.41 5.91 -6.27
N LEU A 7 18.71 7.04 -6.07
CA LEU A 7 19.36 8.31 -6.44
C LEU A 7 19.21 9.56 -5.55
N CYS A 8 18.14 9.75 -4.78
CA CYS A 8 17.96 11.05 -4.13
C CYS A 8 18.94 11.38 -2.98
N VAL A 9 19.59 10.37 -2.38
CA VAL A 9 20.55 10.59 -1.26
C VAL A 9 21.91 11.12 -1.75
N THR A 10 22.32 10.81 -2.98
CA THR A 10 23.70 11.04 -3.46
C THR A 10 23.95 12.47 -3.98
N VAL A 11 22.93 13.14 -4.52
CA VAL A 11 23.09 14.38 -5.32
C VAL A 11 23.40 15.62 -4.49
N PHE A 12 22.87 15.71 -3.27
CA PHE A 12 23.04 16.90 -2.44
C PHE A 12 24.51 17.06 -1.97
N THR A 13 25.25 15.96 -1.90
CA THR A 13 26.68 15.93 -1.58
C THR A 13 27.52 16.55 -2.70
N THR A 14 27.19 16.29 -3.97
CA THR A 14 27.99 16.72 -5.14
C THR A 14 27.85 18.22 -5.43
N ILE A 15 26.68 18.81 -5.18
CA ILE A 15 26.46 20.26 -5.37
C ILE A 15 27.33 21.10 -4.40
N PHE A 16 27.60 20.60 -3.19
CA PHE A 16 28.48 21.26 -2.22
C PHE A 16 29.97 20.96 -2.40
N LEU A 17 30.32 19.84 -3.04
CA LEU A 17 31.71 19.46 -3.37
C LEU A 17 32.26 20.18 -4.61
N LEU A 18 31.41 20.53 -5.60
CA LEU A 18 31.82 21.29 -6.78
C LEU A 18 31.98 22.79 -6.54
N ALA A 19 31.50 23.33 -5.42
CA ALA A 19 31.79 24.70 -4.99
C ALA A 19 33.16 24.80 -4.30
N GLY A 20 34.23 24.49 -5.03
CA GLY A 20 35.62 24.65 -4.62
C GLY A 20 36.11 26.10 -4.72
N SER A 21 36.74 26.56 -3.65
CA SER A 21 37.62 27.75 -3.53
C SER A 21 37.06 29.12 -3.97
N GLY A 22 36.34 29.78 -3.07
CA GLY A 22 36.07 31.21 -3.16
C GLY A 22 34.94 31.66 -2.25
N ASN A 23 35.28 32.38 -1.18
CA ASN A 23 34.40 33.14 -0.27
C ASN A 23 32.92 32.70 -0.23
N ARG A 24 32.62 31.66 0.57
CA ARG A 24 31.23 31.20 0.73
C ARG A 24 30.47 32.21 1.61
N PRO A 25 29.32 32.76 1.18
CA PRO A 25 28.49 33.58 2.05
C PRO A 25 28.03 32.75 3.26
N ALA A 26 27.94 33.37 4.45
CA ALA A 26 27.59 32.69 5.71
C ALA A 26 26.30 31.83 5.63
N GLN A 27 25.34 32.26 4.81
CA GLN A 27 24.10 31.55 4.52
C GLN A 27 24.32 30.17 3.85
N ALA A 28 25.33 30.05 2.98
CA ALA A 28 25.67 28.78 2.32
C ALA A 28 26.40 27.80 3.26
N LEU A 29 27.10 28.31 4.27
CA LEU A 29 27.70 27.49 5.34
C LEU A 29 26.61 26.93 6.27
N GLY A 30 25.65 27.77 6.69
CA GLY A 30 24.53 27.34 7.53
C GLY A 30 23.69 26.23 6.88
N LEU A 31 23.29 26.39 5.61
CA LEU A 31 22.53 25.37 4.89
C LEU A 31 23.27 24.02 4.79
N ALA A 32 24.60 24.04 4.63
CA ALA A 32 25.41 22.82 4.56
C ALA A 32 25.51 22.10 5.91
N GLU A 33 25.42 22.82 7.02
CA GLU A 33 25.38 22.26 8.37
C GLU A 33 24.01 21.68 8.68
N ASP A 34 22.94 22.42 8.38
CA ASP A 34 21.56 21.96 8.53
C ASP A 34 21.32 20.67 7.73
N TYR A 35 21.82 20.62 6.50
CA TYR A 35 21.67 19.43 5.66
C TYR A 35 22.47 18.22 6.19
N ARG A 36 23.67 18.45 6.74
CA ARG A 36 24.45 17.38 7.38
C ARG A 36 23.75 16.84 8.63
N ALA A 37 23.13 17.72 9.42
CA ALA A 37 22.33 17.32 10.57
C ALA A 37 21.12 16.48 10.16
N TYR A 38 20.38 16.92 9.13
CA TYR A 38 19.29 16.14 8.53
C TYR A 38 19.75 14.75 8.07
N GLN A 39 20.84 14.66 7.30
CA GLN A 39 21.37 13.38 6.83
C GLN A 39 21.79 12.46 7.97
N ALA A 40 22.42 13.01 9.02
CA ALA A 40 22.82 12.26 10.20
C ALA A 40 21.60 11.69 10.93
N ALA A 41 20.53 12.49 11.11
CA ALA A 41 19.28 12.06 11.74
C ALA A 41 18.58 10.95 10.93
N VAL A 42 18.48 11.10 9.60
CA VAL A 42 17.92 10.06 8.72
C VAL A 42 18.73 8.78 8.81
N LYS A 43 20.07 8.87 8.76
CA LYS A 43 20.96 7.70 8.86
C LYS A 43 20.87 7.01 10.23
N ALA A 44 20.68 7.78 11.30
CA ALA A 44 20.52 7.26 12.65
C ALA A 44 19.13 6.68 12.94
N GLY A 45 18.16 6.87 12.04
CA GLY A 45 16.77 6.47 12.27
C GLY A 45 16.13 7.28 13.40
N ALA A 46 16.43 8.57 13.49
CA ALA A 46 15.84 9.48 14.48
C ALA A 46 14.30 9.52 14.38
N PRO A 47 13.58 9.97 15.42
CA PRO A 47 12.14 10.09 15.41
C PRO A 47 11.62 10.88 14.18
N PRO A 48 10.52 10.47 13.53
CA PRO A 48 10.03 11.11 12.30
C PRO A 48 9.81 12.63 12.42
N GLU A 49 9.33 13.09 13.57
CA GLU A 49 9.11 14.52 13.82
C GLU A 49 10.42 15.32 13.90
N GLU A 50 11.49 14.73 14.45
CA GLU A 50 12.82 15.34 14.49
C GLU A 50 13.39 15.47 13.07
N ILE A 51 13.28 14.40 12.27
CA ILE A 51 13.69 14.41 10.86
C ILE A 51 12.93 15.49 10.08
N ARG A 52 11.62 15.62 10.31
CA ARG A 52 10.79 16.64 9.66
C ARG A 52 11.23 18.06 10.02
N GLN A 53 11.49 18.33 11.30
CA GLN A 53 11.97 19.66 11.73
C GLN A 53 13.33 20.01 11.11
N LEU A 54 14.23 19.03 10.96
CA LEU A 54 15.50 19.22 10.28
C LEU A 54 15.31 19.45 8.78
N ALA A 55 14.43 18.69 8.12
CA ALA A 55 14.10 18.87 6.72
C ALA A 55 13.46 20.26 6.46
N GLU A 56 12.61 20.73 7.36
CA GLU A 56 11.99 22.07 7.31
C GLU A 56 13.03 23.18 7.40
N LYS A 57 14.06 23.03 8.25
CA LYS A 57 15.19 23.96 8.32
C LYS A 57 15.99 23.99 7.01
N VAL A 58 16.32 22.81 6.47
CA VAL A 58 17.03 22.71 5.18
C VAL A 58 16.22 23.37 4.06
N TYR A 59 14.93 23.08 4.00
CA TYR A 59 14.01 23.67 3.04
C TYR A 59 13.99 25.20 3.19
N ALA A 60 13.76 25.73 4.39
CA ALA A 60 13.73 27.18 4.65
C ALA A 60 15.07 27.88 4.31
N GLY A 61 16.21 27.21 4.49
CA GLY A 61 17.52 27.73 4.10
C GLY A 61 17.80 27.65 2.59
N ALA A 62 17.07 26.82 1.84
CA ALA A 62 17.20 26.71 0.39
C ALA A 62 16.44 27.84 -0.31
N SER A 63 17.17 28.72 -0.99
CA SER A 63 16.62 29.90 -1.68
C SER A 63 15.62 29.49 -2.77
N PRO A 64 14.42 30.12 -2.84
CA PRO A 64 13.46 29.90 -3.93
C PRO A 64 14.05 30.18 -5.31
N ASP A 65 14.91 31.19 -5.44
CA ASP A 65 15.62 31.54 -6.69
C ASP A 65 16.71 30.53 -7.11
N LYS A 66 16.87 29.43 -6.37
CA LYS A 66 17.83 28.36 -6.68
C LYS A 66 17.11 27.01 -6.79
N PRO A 67 16.41 26.73 -7.90
CA PRO A 67 15.64 25.50 -8.10
C PRO A 67 16.46 24.23 -7.87
N ALA A 68 17.74 24.22 -8.28
CA ALA A 68 18.67 23.10 -8.09
C ALA A 68 18.97 22.76 -6.61
N LEU A 69 18.73 23.69 -5.68
CA LEU A 69 18.84 23.48 -4.24
C LEU A 69 17.48 23.29 -3.59
N ARG A 70 16.50 24.12 -3.99
CA ARG A 70 15.15 24.13 -3.41
C ARG A 70 14.35 22.88 -3.75
N GLY A 71 14.40 22.41 -5.00
CA GLY A 71 13.67 21.21 -5.43
C GLY A 71 14.03 19.96 -4.61
N PRO A 72 15.31 19.58 -4.50
CA PRO A 72 15.71 18.44 -3.66
C PRO A 72 15.41 18.65 -2.16
N ALA A 73 15.42 19.89 -1.67
CA ALA A 73 15.02 20.18 -0.28
C ALA A 73 13.51 19.99 -0.08
N ALA A 74 12.68 20.39 -1.06
CA ALA A 74 11.25 20.15 -1.08
C ALA A 74 10.92 18.65 -1.08
N TYR A 75 11.60 17.84 -1.89
CA TYR A 75 11.46 16.37 -1.86
C TYR A 75 11.74 15.78 -0.47
N ASN A 76 12.85 16.19 0.16
CA ASN A 76 13.22 15.72 1.49
C ASN A 76 12.17 16.09 2.55
N LEU A 77 11.65 17.32 2.49
CA LEU A 77 10.58 17.76 3.38
C LEU A 77 9.28 16.97 3.12
N ALA A 78 8.88 16.79 1.86
CA ALA A 78 7.71 16.01 1.48
C ALA A 78 7.77 14.58 2.05
N MET A 79 8.94 13.93 1.95
CA MET A 79 9.15 12.59 2.51
C MET A 79 9.01 12.57 4.04
N ALA A 80 9.53 13.59 4.72
CA ALA A 80 9.42 13.69 6.18
C ALA A 80 7.99 14.01 6.63
N GLU A 81 7.27 14.87 5.92
CA GLU A 81 5.86 15.18 6.17
C GLU A 81 4.98 13.94 5.99
N LYS A 82 5.18 13.21 4.89
CA LYS A 82 4.53 11.91 4.65
C LYS A 82 4.76 10.94 5.81
N ALA A 83 6.00 10.81 6.28
CA ALA A 83 6.35 9.92 7.40
C ALA A 83 5.68 10.32 8.73
N THR A 84 5.20 11.55 8.83
CA THR A 84 4.48 12.09 9.99
C THR A 84 2.97 12.23 9.79
N GLY A 85 2.42 11.65 8.72
CA GLY A 85 0.98 11.69 8.42
C GLY A 85 0.46 13.03 7.87
N ARG A 86 1.36 13.98 7.54
CA ARG A 86 1.00 15.29 6.98
C ARG A 86 0.86 15.22 5.45
N ARG A 87 -0.14 14.46 5.00
CA ARG A 87 -0.31 14.10 3.57
C ARG A 87 -0.40 15.31 2.65
N ASP A 88 -1.26 16.28 2.95
CA ASP A 88 -1.52 17.40 2.03
C ASP A 88 -0.28 18.31 1.88
N ALA A 89 0.44 18.54 2.98
CA ALA A 89 1.72 19.25 2.95
C ALA A 89 2.75 18.49 2.10
N ALA A 90 2.82 17.16 2.27
CA ALA A 90 3.71 16.32 1.48
C ALA A 90 3.39 16.40 -0.02
N LEU A 91 2.11 16.36 -0.40
CA LEU A 91 1.68 16.50 -1.80
C LEU A 91 2.07 17.87 -2.38
N ALA A 92 1.92 18.96 -1.63
CA ALA A 92 2.34 20.29 -2.05
C ALA A 92 3.86 20.37 -2.29
N HIS A 93 4.67 19.82 -1.38
CA HIS A 93 6.12 19.82 -1.54
C HIS A 93 6.63 18.83 -2.59
N PHE A 94 5.93 17.71 -2.83
CA PHE A 94 6.23 16.85 -3.98
C PHE A 94 5.97 17.58 -5.31
N ALA A 95 4.87 18.33 -5.41
CA ALA A 95 4.55 19.13 -6.59
C ALA A 95 5.64 20.20 -6.86
N GLU A 96 6.00 20.99 -5.85
CA GLU A 96 7.09 21.97 -5.94
C GLU A 96 8.41 21.29 -6.30
N SER A 97 8.70 20.13 -5.71
CA SER A 97 9.93 19.39 -6.00
C SER A 97 10.04 18.99 -7.46
N VAL A 98 9.02 18.37 -8.04
CA VAL A 98 9.10 17.91 -9.43
C VAL A 98 9.17 19.07 -10.41
N GLU A 99 8.49 20.19 -10.12
CA GLU A 99 8.57 21.43 -10.91
C GLU A 99 9.98 22.01 -10.90
N LEU A 100 10.52 22.31 -9.71
CA LEU A 100 11.83 22.95 -9.57
C LEU A 100 12.98 22.05 -10.04
N MET A 101 12.88 20.74 -9.84
CA MET A 101 13.89 19.80 -10.32
C MET A 101 13.83 19.65 -11.85
N THR A 102 12.63 19.72 -12.45
CA THR A 102 12.48 19.73 -13.91
C THR A 102 13.09 21.00 -14.50
N GLU A 103 12.84 22.16 -13.89
CA GLU A 103 13.46 23.43 -14.30
C GLU A 103 14.99 23.37 -14.18
N ALA A 104 15.51 22.86 -13.06
CA ALA A 104 16.94 22.87 -12.76
C ALA A 104 17.75 21.88 -13.61
N PHE A 105 17.17 20.71 -13.91
CA PHE A 105 17.92 19.56 -14.41
C PHE A 105 17.40 19.02 -15.75
N GLY A 106 16.19 19.40 -16.15
CA GLY A 106 15.53 18.93 -17.36
C GLY A 106 14.54 17.78 -17.11
N GLU A 107 13.58 17.63 -18.03
CA GLU A 107 12.41 16.75 -17.90
C GLU A 107 12.72 15.26 -17.68
N PHE A 108 13.87 14.79 -18.16
CA PHE A 108 14.25 13.38 -18.12
C PHE A 108 15.44 13.11 -17.18
N ASP A 109 15.80 14.04 -16.31
CA ASP A 109 16.91 13.82 -15.39
C ASP A 109 16.59 12.69 -14.39
N LEU A 110 17.56 11.79 -14.15
CA LEU A 110 17.36 10.61 -13.31
C LEU A 110 16.93 10.96 -11.86
N ARG A 111 17.26 12.17 -11.40
CA ARG A 111 16.88 12.66 -10.07
C ARG A 111 15.37 12.89 -9.92
N LEU A 112 14.63 12.97 -11.01
CA LEU A 112 13.16 13.08 -10.99
C LEU A 112 12.47 11.74 -10.75
N LEU A 113 13.17 10.62 -10.87
CA LEU A 113 12.59 9.28 -10.71
C LEU A 113 11.91 9.10 -9.35
N ASP A 114 12.67 9.25 -8.27
CA ASP A 114 12.16 9.04 -6.91
C ASP A 114 11.06 10.07 -6.56
N PRO A 115 11.20 11.38 -6.85
CA PRO A 115 10.14 12.37 -6.68
C PRO A 115 8.83 12.02 -7.37
N TYR A 116 8.85 11.68 -8.67
CA TYR A 116 7.61 11.31 -9.37
C TYR A 116 6.97 10.06 -8.78
N TRP A 117 7.78 9.05 -8.45
CA TRP A 117 7.27 7.77 -7.96
C TRP A 117 6.70 7.89 -6.53
N ASP A 118 7.39 8.58 -5.63
CA ASP A 118 6.89 8.80 -4.28
C ASP A 118 5.70 9.76 -4.23
N TYR A 119 5.65 10.73 -5.15
CA TYR A 119 4.48 11.58 -5.34
C TYR A 119 3.27 10.73 -5.74
N ALA A 120 3.40 9.88 -6.77
CA ALA A 120 2.35 8.97 -7.20
C ALA A 120 1.83 8.08 -6.06
N ARG A 121 2.73 7.50 -5.26
CA ARG A 121 2.35 6.64 -4.13
C ARG A 121 1.61 7.41 -3.02
N THR A 122 1.79 8.72 -2.94
CA THR A 122 1.16 9.58 -1.92
C THR A 122 -0.24 10.03 -2.37
N LEU A 123 -0.44 10.16 -3.69
CA LEU A 123 -1.73 10.42 -4.35
C LEU A 123 -2.70 9.22 -4.34
N ALA A 124 -2.36 8.09 -3.69
CA ALA A 124 -3.04 6.81 -3.85
C ALA A 124 -4.44 6.70 -3.18
N ASP A 125 -5.32 7.68 -3.42
CA ASP A 125 -6.75 7.69 -3.12
C ASP A 125 -7.57 7.56 -4.43
N ASP A 126 -8.83 7.14 -4.34
CA ASP A 126 -9.70 6.83 -5.49
C ASP A 126 -9.85 8.03 -6.43
N ALA A 127 -10.00 9.24 -5.86
CA ALA A 127 -10.18 10.48 -6.63
C ALA A 127 -8.90 10.95 -7.36
N GLU A 128 -7.73 10.55 -6.90
CA GLU A 128 -6.42 11.04 -7.38
C GLU A 128 -5.63 9.96 -8.14
N SER A 129 -6.24 8.80 -8.38
CA SER A 129 -5.58 7.64 -9.00
C SER A 129 -5.15 7.88 -10.47
N GLU A 130 -5.84 8.74 -11.21
CA GLU A 130 -5.40 9.16 -12.55
C GLU A 130 -4.15 10.05 -12.49
N ASP A 131 -4.10 11.00 -11.56
CA ASP A 131 -2.93 11.85 -11.35
C ASP A 131 -1.73 11.01 -10.89
N ALA A 132 -1.97 10.03 -10.02
CA ALA A 132 -0.96 9.06 -9.59
C ALA A 132 -0.39 8.28 -10.79
N LEU A 133 -1.25 7.76 -11.67
CA LEU A 133 -0.80 7.09 -12.89
C LEU A 133 0.02 8.00 -13.80
N GLN A 134 -0.40 9.25 -13.98
CA GLN A 134 0.36 10.23 -14.75
C GLN A 134 1.77 10.45 -14.17
N LYS A 135 1.90 10.52 -12.84
CA LYS A 135 3.23 10.64 -12.21
C LYS A 135 4.07 9.36 -12.39
N LEU A 136 3.48 8.16 -12.34
CA LEU A 136 4.18 6.92 -12.67
C LEU A 136 4.61 6.85 -14.14
N GLU A 137 3.82 7.40 -15.06
CA GLU A 137 4.20 7.52 -16.48
C GLU A 137 5.39 8.47 -16.66
N ARG A 138 5.43 9.59 -15.93
CA ARG A 138 6.63 10.46 -15.90
C ARG A 138 7.86 9.75 -15.34
N ALA A 139 7.69 8.98 -14.26
CA ALA A 139 8.78 8.15 -13.72
C ALA A 139 9.26 7.10 -14.75
N GLU A 140 8.36 6.52 -15.53
CA GLU A 140 8.69 5.57 -16.60
C GLU A 140 9.48 6.23 -17.72
N GLU A 141 9.08 7.43 -18.16
CA GLU A 141 9.80 8.21 -19.16
C GLU A 141 11.26 8.46 -18.75
N VAL A 142 11.48 8.82 -17.48
CA VAL A 142 12.83 8.97 -16.91
C VAL A 142 13.57 7.63 -16.93
N LEU A 143 12.97 6.54 -16.44
CA LEU A 143 13.60 5.21 -16.39
C LEU A 143 14.03 4.72 -17.77
N VAL A 144 13.17 4.85 -18.78
CA VAL A 144 13.45 4.34 -20.12
C VAL A 144 14.65 5.05 -20.75
N ARG A 145 14.84 6.34 -20.46
CA ARG A 145 15.97 7.15 -20.94
C ARG A 145 17.30 6.76 -20.28
N HIS A 146 17.24 6.29 -19.04
CA HIS A 146 18.40 5.91 -18.22
C HIS A 146 18.52 4.40 -18.01
N ARG A 147 17.84 3.59 -18.84
CA ARG A 147 17.70 2.14 -18.62
C ARG A 147 19.04 1.39 -18.59
N ASP A 148 20.08 1.93 -19.23
CA ASP A 148 21.40 1.32 -19.30
C ASP A 148 22.23 1.64 -18.04
N GLU A 149 21.79 2.60 -17.22
CA GLU A 149 22.43 3.05 -15.98
C GLU A 149 21.78 2.45 -14.72
N ILE A 150 20.61 1.82 -14.87
CA ILE A 150 19.75 1.38 -13.77
C ILE A 150 19.54 -0.13 -13.86
N ASP A 151 19.34 -0.75 -12.70
CA ASP A 151 18.89 -2.13 -12.65
C ASP A 151 17.55 -2.30 -13.41
N PRO A 152 17.46 -3.20 -14.41
CA PRO A 152 16.25 -3.33 -15.21
C PRO A 152 15.03 -3.79 -14.39
N ARG A 153 15.23 -4.37 -13.20
CA ARG A 153 14.15 -4.73 -12.26
C ARG A 153 13.35 -3.52 -11.78
N VAL A 154 13.94 -2.32 -11.79
CA VAL A 154 13.26 -1.09 -11.37
C VAL A 154 12.03 -0.83 -12.23
N LEU A 155 12.11 -1.08 -13.53
CA LEU A 155 10.97 -0.93 -14.43
C LEU A 155 9.84 -1.92 -14.10
N LEU A 156 10.18 -3.15 -13.71
CA LEU A 156 9.20 -4.17 -13.32
C LEU A 156 8.45 -3.78 -12.03
N PHE A 157 9.16 -3.19 -11.06
CA PHE A 157 8.51 -2.65 -9.86
C PHE A 157 7.61 -1.46 -10.19
N LEU A 158 8.01 -0.59 -11.13
CA LEU A 158 7.18 0.51 -11.59
C LEU A 158 5.90 0.00 -12.27
N ASP A 159 6.02 -1.01 -13.14
CA ASP A 159 4.88 -1.66 -13.78
C ASP A 159 3.91 -2.26 -12.75
N LEU A 160 4.41 -2.87 -11.66
CA LEU A 160 3.57 -3.34 -10.55
C LEU A 160 2.80 -2.21 -9.86
N ASP A 161 3.43 -1.06 -9.63
CA ASP A 161 2.75 0.10 -9.05
C ASP A 161 1.70 0.68 -10.02
N LYS A 162 1.98 0.70 -11.32
CA LYS A 162 0.99 1.10 -12.34
C LYS A 162 -0.20 0.16 -12.36
N ILE A 163 0.02 -1.16 -12.26
CA ILE A 163 -1.06 -2.16 -12.12
C ILE A 163 -1.89 -1.86 -10.87
N ARG A 164 -1.25 -1.60 -9.73
CA ARG A 164 -1.92 -1.28 -8.47
C ARG A 164 -2.81 -0.04 -8.61
N MET A 165 -2.27 1.06 -9.15
CA MET A 165 -3.04 2.30 -9.36
C MET A 165 -4.17 2.12 -10.37
N ALA A 166 -3.91 1.45 -11.49
CA ALA A 166 -4.94 1.17 -12.48
C ALA A 166 -6.07 0.27 -11.93
N SER A 167 -5.80 -0.57 -10.93
CA SER A 167 -6.82 -1.45 -10.33
C SER A 167 -7.84 -0.74 -9.44
N ILE A 168 -7.54 0.50 -9.04
CA ILE A 168 -8.45 1.37 -8.28
C ILE A 168 -9.45 2.03 -9.23
N LEU A 169 -9.04 2.27 -10.47
CA LEU A 169 -9.88 2.91 -11.48
C LEU A 169 -10.98 1.95 -12.00
N PRO A 170 -12.13 2.49 -12.44
CA PRO A 170 -13.21 1.66 -12.99
C PRO A 170 -12.82 0.87 -14.25
N ASP A 171 -11.86 1.36 -15.04
CA ASP A 171 -11.42 0.72 -16.29
C ASP A 171 -10.32 -0.32 -16.06
N ASN A 172 -10.71 -1.59 -16.08
CA ASN A 172 -9.79 -2.71 -15.94
C ASN A 172 -8.90 -2.98 -17.18
N ARG A 173 -9.13 -2.33 -18.33
CA ARG A 173 -8.32 -2.58 -19.54
C ARG A 173 -6.84 -2.23 -19.34
N ARG A 174 -6.57 -1.16 -18.59
CA ARG A 174 -5.20 -0.74 -18.25
C ARG A 174 -4.47 -1.79 -17.42
N VAL A 175 -5.14 -2.39 -16.44
CA VAL A 175 -4.58 -3.51 -15.64
C VAL A 175 -4.16 -4.66 -16.54
N THR A 176 -5.02 -5.09 -17.46
CA THR A 176 -4.71 -6.18 -18.40
C THR A 176 -3.50 -5.83 -19.29
N ALA A 177 -3.42 -4.60 -19.78
CA ALA A 177 -2.31 -4.14 -20.62
C ALA A 177 -0.98 -4.10 -19.85
N PHE A 178 -0.98 -3.55 -18.63
CA PHE A 178 0.23 -3.50 -17.80
C PHE A 178 0.68 -4.90 -17.35
N LEU A 179 -0.25 -5.81 -17.03
CA LEU A 179 0.09 -7.21 -16.76
C LEU A 179 0.77 -7.88 -17.96
N HIS A 180 0.24 -7.66 -19.16
CA HIS A 180 0.83 -8.23 -20.38
C HIS A 180 2.25 -7.68 -20.63
N LYS A 181 2.45 -6.37 -20.42
CA LYS A 181 3.76 -5.74 -20.50
C LYS A 181 4.75 -6.32 -19.48
N LEU A 182 4.32 -6.47 -18.22
CA LEU A 182 5.14 -7.03 -17.15
C LEU A 182 5.53 -8.49 -17.45
N GLU A 183 4.56 -9.31 -17.90
CA GLU A 183 4.78 -10.70 -18.35
C GLU A 183 5.86 -10.77 -19.45
N GLY A 184 5.80 -9.86 -20.43
CA GLY A 184 6.76 -9.79 -21.53
C GLY A 184 8.18 -9.39 -21.13
N ASN A 185 8.37 -8.80 -19.95
CA ASN A 185 9.68 -8.33 -19.47
C ASN A 185 10.23 -9.18 -18.30
N LEU A 186 9.63 -10.32 -17.97
CA LEU A 186 10.04 -11.16 -16.83
C LEU A 186 11.46 -11.72 -16.92
N ASP A 187 12.07 -11.78 -18.10
CA ASP A 187 13.48 -12.16 -18.26
C ASP A 187 14.41 -11.19 -17.53
N GLN A 188 14.01 -9.92 -17.36
CA GLN A 188 14.76 -8.90 -16.64
C GLN A 188 14.72 -9.08 -15.11
N ALA A 189 13.81 -9.90 -14.60
CA ALA A 189 13.63 -10.08 -13.16
C ALA A 189 14.79 -10.83 -12.48
N GLY A 190 15.59 -11.58 -13.24
CA GLY A 190 16.68 -12.39 -12.73
C GLY A 190 16.22 -13.30 -11.59
N ALA A 191 16.94 -13.27 -10.46
CA ALA A 191 16.60 -14.08 -9.31
C ALA A 191 15.21 -13.74 -8.71
N ASP A 192 14.72 -12.51 -8.89
CA ASP A 192 13.45 -12.05 -8.32
C ASP A 192 12.24 -12.46 -9.16
N ARG A 193 12.45 -13.20 -10.27
CA ARG A 193 11.39 -13.72 -11.13
C ARG A 193 10.22 -14.37 -10.38
N PRO A 194 10.43 -15.26 -9.37
CA PRO A 194 9.32 -15.85 -8.64
C PRO A 194 8.43 -14.81 -7.93
N PHE A 195 9.01 -13.70 -7.44
CA PHE A 195 8.23 -12.63 -6.84
C PHE A 195 7.31 -11.97 -7.88
N PHE A 196 7.83 -11.62 -9.06
CA PHE A 196 7.03 -10.98 -10.12
C PHE A 196 5.99 -11.94 -10.72
N GLU A 197 6.34 -13.20 -10.95
CA GLU A 197 5.39 -14.24 -11.37
C GLU A 197 4.27 -14.42 -10.33
N GLY A 198 4.62 -14.38 -9.04
CA GLY A 198 3.64 -14.42 -7.94
C GLY A 198 2.70 -13.21 -7.95
N MET A 199 3.22 -12.01 -8.18
CA MET A 199 2.40 -10.79 -8.29
C MET A 199 1.51 -10.80 -9.55
N ILE A 200 2.01 -11.28 -10.70
CA ILE A 200 1.20 -11.46 -11.90
C ILE A 200 0.06 -12.44 -11.62
N ALA A 201 0.36 -13.60 -11.01
CA ALA A 201 -0.66 -14.58 -10.65
C ALA A 201 -1.71 -13.98 -9.70
N PHE A 202 -1.29 -13.18 -8.73
CA PHE A 202 -2.19 -12.45 -7.83
C PHE A 202 -3.17 -11.56 -8.60
N TRP A 203 -2.65 -10.67 -9.44
CA TRP A 203 -3.47 -9.71 -10.19
C TRP A 203 -4.37 -10.39 -11.23
N ARG A 204 -3.90 -11.45 -11.90
CA ARG A 204 -4.74 -12.31 -12.75
C ARG A 204 -5.84 -13.01 -11.95
N GLY A 205 -5.56 -13.39 -10.71
CA GLY A 205 -6.57 -13.91 -9.77
C GLY A 205 -7.66 -12.88 -9.49
N LYS A 206 -7.30 -11.61 -9.26
CA LYS A 206 -8.27 -10.50 -9.09
C LYS A 206 -9.14 -10.28 -10.32
N GLU A 207 -8.55 -10.31 -11.52
CA GLU A 207 -9.27 -10.21 -12.79
C GLU A 207 -10.28 -11.35 -12.97
N LEU A 208 -9.90 -12.58 -12.63
CA LEU A 208 -10.81 -13.74 -12.68
C LEU A 208 -11.93 -13.63 -11.65
N LEU A 209 -11.63 -13.10 -10.46
CA LEU A 209 -12.62 -12.92 -9.40
C LEU A 209 -13.68 -11.88 -9.79
N SER A 210 -13.29 -10.76 -10.41
CA SER A 210 -14.24 -9.76 -10.93
C SER A 210 -15.14 -10.34 -12.04
N GLN A 211 -14.61 -11.29 -12.82
CA GLN A 211 -15.36 -12.07 -13.81
C GLN A 211 -16.21 -13.21 -13.18
N LYS A 212 -16.30 -13.30 -11.85
CA LYS A 212 -16.99 -14.35 -11.09
C LYS A 212 -16.43 -15.77 -11.32
N LYS A 213 -15.22 -15.90 -11.88
CA LYS A 213 -14.51 -17.18 -12.11
C LYS A 213 -13.76 -17.61 -10.86
N ARG A 214 -14.50 -17.85 -9.77
CA ARG A 214 -13.98 -18.03 -8.41
C ARG A 214 -12.99 -19.18 -8.26
N ILE A 215 -13.26 -20.35 -8.86
CA ILE A 215 -12.34 -21.49 -8.81
C ILE A 215 -11.01 -21.19 -9.52
N ALA A 216 -11.07 -20.56 -10.68
CA ALA A 216 -9.87 -20.17 -11.42
C ALA A 216 -9.07 -19.10 -10.67
N ALA A 217 -9.77 -18.13 -10.05
CA ALA A 217 -9.17 -17.14 -9.18
C ALA A 217 -8.44 -17.78 -7.98
N ALA A 218 -9.10 -18.69 -7.26
CA ALA A 218 -8.52 -19.41 -6.12
C ALA A 218 -7.25 -20.19 -6.51
N LYS A 219 -7.21 -20.77 -7.72
CA LYS A 219 -6.01 -21.43 -8.26
C LYS A 219 -4.87 -20.42 -8.48
N ARG A 220 -5.16 -19.26 -9.07
CA ARG A 220 -4.17 -18.20 -9.29
C ARG A 220 -3.63 -17.61 -7.99
N PHE A 221 -4.47 -17.41 -6.98
CA PHE A 221 -4.00 -16.99 -5.66
C PHE A 221 -3.16 -18.06 -4.94
N SER A 222 -3.43 -19.35 -5.20
CA SER A 222 -2.56 -20.45 -4.75
C SER A 222 -1.16 -20.34 -5.32
N GLU A 223 -1.09 -20.18 -6.64
CA GLU A 223 0.15 -20.05 -7.40
C GLU A 223 0.92 -18.82 -6.93
N ALA A 224 0.23 -17.69 -6.77
CA ALA A 224 0.79 -16.47 -6.19
C ALA A 224 1.43 -16.72 -4.82
N THR A 225 0.69 -17.37 -3.91
CA THR A 225 1.18 -17.67 -2.55
C THR A 225 2.43 -18.55 -2.58
N GLN A 226 2.43 -19.61 -3.39
CA GLN A 226 3.56 -20.53 -3.51
C GLN A 226 4.81 -19.83 -4.04
N LEU A 227 4.66 -19.02 -5.08
CA LEU A 227 5.75 -18.26 -5.69
C LEU A 227 6.30 -17.19 -4.75
N LEU A 228 5.43 -16.42 -4.09
CA LEU A 228 5.83 -15.37 -3.15
C LEU A 228 6.59 -15.94 -1.94
N LEU A 229 6.18 -17.11 -1.42
CA LEU A 229 6.86 -17.79 -0.31
C LEU A 229 8.31 -18.21 -0.63
N THR A 230 8.71 -18.24 -1.90
CA THR A 230 10.12 -18.51 -2.25
C THR A 230 11.06 -17.34 -1.88
N ARG A 231 10.51 -16.12 -1.69
CA ARG A 231 11.27 -14.90 -1.40
C ARG A 231 10.82 -14.18 -0.14
N LEU A 232 9.56 -14.34 0.24
CA LEU A 232 8.92 -13.63 1.34
C LEU A 232 8.58 -14.59 2.47
N LYS A 233 8.53 -14.07 3.70
CA LYS A 233 8.07 -14.83 4.86
C LYS A 233 6.57 -15.11 4.75
N ALA A 234 6.09 -16.14 5.45
CA ALA A 234 4.67 -16.43 5.52
C ALA A 234 3.85 -15.28 6.12
N SER A 235 4.45 -14.53 7.06
CA SER A 235 3.89 -13.33 7.70
C SER A 235 3.94 -12.07 6.82
N ASP A 236 4.60 -12.11 5.66
CA ASP A 236 4.68 -10.94 4.78
C ASP A 236 3.28 -10.55 4.29
N GLY A 237 2.94 -9.26 4.39
CA GLY A 237 1.64 -8.74 4.02
C GLY A 237 1.20 -9.09 2.58
N THR A 238 2.14 -9.22 1.65
CA THR A 238 1.85 -9.62 0.27
C THR A 238 1.40 -11.08 0.18
N VAL A 239 2.04 -11.97 0.95
CA VAL A 239 1.66 -13.39 1.05
C VAL A 239 0.30 -13.51 1.74
N LEU A 240 0.10 -12.81 2.85
CA LEU A 240 -1.17 -12.79 3.58
C LEU A 240 -2.31 -12.25 2.72
N MET A 241 -2.06 -11.23 1.90
CA MET A 241 -3.03 -10.69 0.95
C MET A 241 -3.43 -11.74 -0.09
N ALA A 242 -2.47 -12.45 -0.71
CA ALA A 242 -2.77 -13.51 -1.67
C ALA A 242 -3.63 -14.63 -1.04
N ARG A 243 -3.31 -15.02 0.20
CA ARG A 243 -4.10 -16.01 0.96
C ARG A 243 -5.51 -15.50 1.29
N ALA A 244 -5.67 -14.25 1.70
CA ALA A 244 -6.98 -13.66 1.99
C ALA A 244 -7.88 -13.61 0.74
N PHE A 245 -7.33 -13.25 -0.42
CA PHE A 245 -8.10 -13.30 -1.67
C PHE A 245 -8.41 -14.73 -2.14
N ARG A 246 -7.52 -15.69 -1.88
CA ARG A 246 -7.82 -17.12 -2.09
C ARG A 246 -8.97 -17.58 -1.21
N LEU A 247 -8.93 -17.22 0.08
CA LEU A 247 -10.00 -17.49 1.04
C LEU A 247 -11.34 -16.96 0.54
N GLN A 248 -11.40 -15.68 0.15
CA GLN A 248 -12.59 -15.08 -0.45
C GLN A 248 -13.09 -15.89 -1.64
N ALA A 249 -12.21 -16.20 -2.60
CA ALA A 249 -12.59 -16.93 -3.80
C ALA A 249 -13.13 -18.34 -3.49
N LEU A 250 -12.59 -19.00 -2.47
CA LEU A 250 -13.06 -20.32 -2.02
C LEU A 250 -14.43 -20.26 -1.35
N GLU A 251 -14.64 -19.29 -0.44
CA GLU A 251 -15.94 -19.08 0.21
C GLU A 251 -17.03 -18.77 -0.80
N GLU A 252 -16.77 -17.85 -1.74
CA GLU A 252 -17.76 -17.54 -2.78
C GLU A 252 -18.01 -18.72 -3.75
N ALA A 253 -17.08 -19.65 -3.85
CA ALA A 253 -17.22 -20.87 -4.65
C ALA A 253 -17.91 -22.02 -3.89
N GLY A 254 -18.28 -21.83 -2.62
CA GLY A 254 -18.87 -22.87 -1.78
C GLY A 254 -17.86 -23.91 -1.27
N LYS A 255 -16.55 -23.64 -1.38
CA LYS A 255 -15.47 -24.52 -0.92
C LYS A 255 -15.03 -24.20 0.51
N SER A 256 -15.98 -24.23 1.44
CA SER A 256 -15.75 -23.70 2.80
C SER A 256 -14.71 -24.49 3.62
N ASP A 257 -14.53 -25.77 3.34
CA ASP A 257 -13.51 -26.58 4.04
C ASP A 257 -12.09 -26.21 3.59
N GLU A 258 -11.89 -25.92 2.30
CA GLU A 258 -10.61 -25.39 1.80
C GLU A 258 -10.35 -23.98 2.34
N ALA A 259 -11.39 -23.15 2.44
CA ALA A 259 -11.32 -21.81 3.04
C ALA A 259 -10.92 -21.86 4.53
N THR A 260 -11.45 -22.82 5.30
CA THR A 260 -11.06 -23.06 6.69
C THR A 260 -9.55 -23.29 6.82
N ALA A 261 -8.97 -24.11 5.94
CA ALA A 261 -7.53 -24.37 5.94
C ALA A 261 -6.71 -23.09 5.69
N GLU A 262 -7.18 -22.18 4.82
CA GLU A 262 -6.52 -20.89 4.61
C GLU A 262 -6.60 -19.97 5.83
N CYS A 263 -7.72 -19.97 6.57
CA CYS A 263 -7.85 -19.19 7.81
C CYS A 263 -6.80 -19.61 8.84
N VAL A 264 -6.63 -20.91 9.04
CA VAL A 264 -5.63 -21.48 9.96
C VAL A 264 -4.21 -21.19 9.46
N ALA A 265 -3.95 -21.28 8.16
CA ALA A 265 -2.64 -20.95 7.59
C ALA A 265 -2.28 -19.47 7.80
N ILE A 266 -3.24 -18.56 7.61
CA ILE A 266 -3.07 -17.13 7.89
C ILE A 266 -2.84 -16.89 9.39
N ALA A 267 -3.60 -17.56 10.26
CA ALA A 267 -3.42 -17.46 11.70
C ALA A 267 -2.02 -17.90 12.17
N ARG A 268 -1.54 -19.05 11.69
CA ARG A 268 -0.19 -19.55 11.99
C ARG A 268 0.92 -18.63 11.46
N ALA A 269 0.68 -17.97 10.33
CA ALA A 269 1.60 -16.98 9.81
C ALA A 269 1.61 -15.69 10.67
N ARG A 270 0.47 -15.32 11.27
CA ARG A 270 0.33 -14.12 12.12
C ARG A 270 0.70 -14.34 13.59
N SER A 271 0.71 -15.58 14.08
CA SER A 271 0.92 -15.91 15.51
C SER A 271 2.31 -15.54 16.06
N GLU A 272 3.17 -14.97 15.23
CA GLU A 272 4.45 -14.37 15.64
C GLU A 272 4.30 -12.91 16.12
N GLU A 273 3.11 -12.28 15.97
CA GLU A 273 2.85 -10.87 16.32
C GLU A 273 1.72 -10.75 17.37
N GLU A 274 2.05 -10.38 18.60
CA GLU A 274 1.20 -10.52 19.80
C GLU A 274 0.06 -9.48 19.99
N ASN A 275 -0.22 -8.60 19.02
CA ASN A 275 -1.21 -7.51 19.20
C ASN A 275 -2.01 -7.17 17.92
N ALA A 276 -2.37 -8.17 17.10
CA ALA A 276 -3.22 -7.93 15.95
C ALA A 276 -4.69 -7.71 16.38
N GLU A 277 -5.26 -6.57 15.97
CA GLU A 277 -6.70 -6.31 16.06
C GLU A 277 -7.48 -7.42 15.31
N PHE A 278 -8.58 -7.91 15.90
CA PHE A 278 -9.35 -9.04 15.38
C PHE A 278 -10.25 -8.57 14.22
N GLU A 279 -9.64 -8.29 13.06
CA GLU A 279 -10.35 -7.97 11.83
C GLU A 279 -10.69 -9.24 11.03
N PRO A 280 -11.91 -9.34 10.45
CA PRO A 280 -12.28 -10.46 9.59
C PRO A 280 -11.38 -10.56 8.35
N LEU A 281 -10.94 -11.77 8.01
CA LEU A 281 -10.25 -12.09 6.75
C LEU A 281 -11.19 -12.07 5.55
N TYR A 282 -12.45 -12.45 5.79
CA TYR A 282 -13.53 -12.38 4.80
C TYR A 282 -14.77 -11.85 5.51
N LYS A 283 -15.35 -10.79 4.94
CA LYS A 283 -16.58 -10.17 5.43
C LYS A 283 -17.56 -9.95 4.30
N ILE A 284 -18.84 -9.97 4.64
CA ILE A 284 -19.93 -9.68 3.73
C ILE A 284 -20.68 -8.47 4.27
N GLN A 285 -20.97 -7.50 3.39
CA GLN A 285 -21.80 -6.38 3.78
C GLN A 285 -23.24 -6.84 4.03
N PRO A 286 -23.88 -6.42 5.13
CA PRO A 286 -25.26 -6.78 5.41
C PRO A 286 -26.19 -6.21 4.33
N VAL A 287 -27.21 -6.99 3.97
CA VAL A 287 -28.22 -6.51 3.02
C VAL A 287 -29.09 -5.47 3.73
N TYR A 288 -29.08 -4.24 3.23
CA TYR A 288 -29.90 -3.16 3.79
C TYR A 288 -31.39 -3.56 3.77
N PRO A 289 -32.09 -3.53 4.92
CA PRO A 289 -33.50 -3.85 4.96
C PRO A 289 -34.33 -2.88 4.11
N ARG A 290 -35.12 -3.40 3.16
CA ARG A 290 -35.91 -2.56 2.22
C ARG A 290 -36.78 -1.52 2.93
N PHE A 291 -37.51 -1.92 3.97
CA PHE A 291 -38.36 -1.00 4.73
C PHE A 291 -37.58 0.11 5.45
N ALA A 292 -36.32 -0.14 5.81
CA ALA A 292 -35.45 0.85 6.43
C ALA A 292 -34.93 1.83 5.36
N ALA A 293 -34.57 1.31 4.18
CA ALA A 293 -34.18 2.14 3.03
C ALA A 293 -35.34 3.03 2.55
N ASP A 294 -36.53 2.46 2.36
CA ASP A 294 -37.75 3.19 1.96
C ASP A 294 -38.13 4.28 2.97
N GLY A 295 -37.80 4.06 4.24
CA GLY A 295 -38.05 4.99 5.34
C GLY A 295 -36.89 5.92 5.68
N GLY A 296 -35.78 5.90 4.93
CA GLY A 296 -34.59 6.70 5.20
C GLY A 296 -34.01 6.50 6.60
N ARG A 297 -34.13 5.29 7.16
CA ARG A 297 -33.63 4.97 8.51
C ARG A 297 -32.21 4.51 8.40
N GLU A 298 -31.33 5.07 9.22
CA GLU A 298 -29.92 4.71 9.37
C GLU A 298 -29.64 4.25 10.79
N GLY A 299 -28.47 3.65 11.02
CA GLY A 299 -28.16 3.10 12.32
C GLY A 299 -26.94 2.20 12.38
N TYR A 300 -26.84 1.43 13.46
CA TYR A 300 -25.79 0.45 13.64
C TYR A 300 -26.25 -0.74 14.47
N VAL A 301 -25.50 -1.84 14.36
CA VAL A 301 -25.63 -3.03 15.21
C VAL A 301 -24.24 -3.47 15.64
N ILE A 302 -24.04 -3.67 16.94
CA ILE A 302 -22.85 -4.29 17.50
C ILE A 302 -23.18 -5.74 17.84
N VAL A 303 -22.42 -6.66 17.25
CA VAL A 303 -22.59 -8.11 17.45
C VAL A 303 -21.34 -8.66 18.13
N SER A 304 -21.53 -9.40 19.21
CA SER A 304 -20.51 -10.26 19.82
C SER A 304 -20.57 -11.64 19.19
N VAL A 305 -19.41 -12.21 18.87
CA VAL A 305 -19.27 -13.56 18.32
C VAL A 305 -18.15 -14.32 18.99
N THR A 306 -18.23 -15.65 18.95
CA THR A 306 -17.10 -16.54 19.18
C THR A 306 -16.44 -16.85 17.83
N VAL A 307 -15.16 -16.53 17.68
CA VAL A 307 -14.35 -17.04 16.56
C VAL A 307 -13.95 -18.47 16.89
N THR A 308 -14.35 -19.43 16.08
CA THR A 308 -14.09 -20.86 16.29
C THR A 308 -12.69 -21.26 15.78
N PRO A 309 -12.14 -22.43 16.17
CA PRO A 309 -10.82 -22.90 15.73
C PRO A 309 -10.67 -23.06 14.20
N ASP A 310 -11.77 -23.24 13.49
CA ASP A 310 -11.84 -23.29 12.03
C ASP A 310 -11.96 -21.89 11.37
N GLY A 311 -11.92 -20.82 12.16
CA GLY A 311 -12.02 -19.44 11.69
C GLY A 311 -13.44 -19.00 11.33
N ARG A 312 -14.47 -19.79 11.64
CA ARG A 312 -15.89 -19.39 11.50
C ARG A 312 -16.34 -18.55 12.70
N THR A 313 -17.57 -18.05 12.64
CA THR A 313 -18.22 -17.36 13.77
C THR A 313 -19.34 -18.24 14.34
N ALA A 314 -19.47 -18.23 15.66
CA ALA A 314 -20.53 -18.89 16.43
C ALA A 314 -21.01 -17.97 17.56
N ASP A 315 -22.00 -18.43 18.34
CA ASP A 315 -22.53 -17.74 19.52
C ASP A 315 -22.86 -16.26 19.30
N TRP A 316 -23.57 -15.96 18.21
CA TRP A 316 -23.87 -14.59 17.80
C TRP A 316 -24.86 -13.92 18.77
N GLN A 317 -24.44 -12.83 19.40
CA GLN A 317 -25.26 -12.05 20.34
C GLN A 317 -25.25 -10.58 19.95
N ILE A 318 -26.43 -9.96 19.91
CA ILE A 318 -26.52 -8.51 19.72
C ILE A 318 -26.23 -7.85 21.06
N ILE A 319 -25.19 -7.02 21.08
CA ILE A 319 -24.81 -6.25 22.27
C ILE A 319 -25.52 -4.91 22.29
N GLU A 320 -25.65 -4.30 21.10
CA GLU A 320 -26.26 -2.99 20.95
C GLU A 320 -26.84 -2.85 19.55
N SER A 321 -27.96 -2.16 19.43
CA SER A 321 -28.56 -1.82 18.14
C SER A 321 -29.28 -0.49 18.24
N LYS A 322 -29.14 0.32 17.19
CA LYS A 322 -29.85 1.59 17.09
C LYS A 322 -30.20 1.88 15.64
N PRO A 323 -31.48 2.09 15.30
CA PRO A 323 -32.67 1.80 16.09
C PRO A 323 -32.90 0.29 16.27
N GLU A 324 -33.45 -0.10 17.42
CA GLU A 324 -33.80 -1.49 17.71
C GLU A 324 -34.87 -2.03 16.73
N GLY A 325 -34.78 -3.33 16.43
CA GLY A 325 -35.70 -4.06 15.56
C GLY A 325 -35.58 -3.77 14.07
N THR A 326 -34.58 -2.98 13.66
CA THR A 326 -34.41 -2.54 12.27
C THR A 326 -33.35 -3.33 11.51
N PHE A 327 -32.15 -3.45 12.07
CA PHE A 327 -30.95 -3.90 11.35
C PHE A 327 -30.37 -5.23 11.84
N GLU A 328 -30.81 -5.71 13.00
CA GLU A 328 -30.28 -6.87 13.73
C GLU A 328 -30.23 -8.13 12.87
N ARG A 329 -31.34 -8.43 12.18
CA ARG A 329 -31.42 -9.61 11.30
C ARG A 329 -30.40 -9.52 10.17
N ALA A 330 -30.23 -8.34 9.56
CA ALA A 330 -29.28 -8.16 8.47
C ALA A 330 -27.83 -8.31 8.96
N ALA A 331 -27.51 -7.74 10.13
CA ALA A 331 -26.22 -7.89 10.78
C ALA A 331 -25.91 -9.36 11.13
N LEU A 332 -26.86 -10.09 11.72
CA LEU A 332 -26.70 -11.51 12.07
C LEU A 332 -26.51 -12.39 10.82
N GLU A 333 -27.24 -12.15 9.73
CA GLU A 333 -27.06 -12.90 8.48
C GLU A 333 -25.71 -12.64 7.81
N ALA A 334 -25.15 -11.45 7.99
CA ALA A 334 -23.81 -11.11 7.50
C ALA A 334 -22.72 -11.77 8.35
N VAL A 335 -22.78 -11.62 9.67
CA VAL A 335 -21.70 -12.07 10.59
C VAL A 335 -21.51 -13.59 10.55
N LYS A 336 -22.58 -14.37 10.30
CA LYS A 336 -22.54 -15.83 10.11
C LYS A 336 -21.61 -16.27 8.98
N LYS A 337 -21.38 -15.39 8.01
CA LYS A 337 -20.57 -15.68 6.82
C LYS A 337 -19.14 -15.17 6.95
N PHE A 338 -18.80 -14.50 8.05
CA PHE A 338 -17.46 -13.98 8.25
C PHE A 338 -16.47 -15.13 8.42
N ARG A 339 -15.21 -14.84 8.07
CA ARG A 339 -14.07 -15.68 8.41
C ARG A 339 -13.01 -14.85 9.11
N TYR A 340 -12.38 -15.44 10.11
CA TYR A 340 -11.32 -14.84 10.92
C TYR A 340 -10.08 -15.72 10.90
N ALA A 341 -8.94 -15.12 11.19
CA ALA A 341 -7.77 -15.87 11.63
C ALA A 341 -8.04 -16.32 13.08
N PRO A 342 -8.17 -17.62 13.38
CA PRO A 342 -8.31 -18.07 14.76
C PRO A 342 -7.06 -17.73 15.57
N ARG A 343 -7.20 -17.59 16.90
CA ARG A 343 -6.04 -17.46 17.77
C ARG A 343 -5.27 -18.78 17.79
N ILE A 344 -3.94 -18.73 17.76
CA ILE A 344 -3.08 -19.89 17.94
C ILE A 344 -2.55 -19.87 19.38
N VAL A 345 -2.72 -20.98 20.11
CA VAL A 345 -2.16 -21.20 21.44
C VAL A 345 -1.48 -22.56 21.42
N ASP A 346 -0.20 -22.62 21.82
CA ASP A 346 0.61 -23.84 21.82
C ASP A 346 0.63 -24.57 20.45
N GLY A 347 0.58 -23.81 19.36
CA GLY A 347 0.59 -24.34 17.98
C GLY A 347 -0.77 -24.76 17.42
N GLU A 348 -1.81 -24.76 18.26
CA GLU A 348 -3.16 -25.19 17.88
C GLU A 348 -4.14 -24.00 17.82
N PRO A 349 -5.08 -24.00 16.85
CA PRO A 349 -6.11 -22.98 16.81
C PRO A 349 -7.12 -23.18 17.94
N VAL A 350 -7.47 -22.09 18.63
CA VAL A 350 -8.40 -22.10 19.77
C VAL A 350 -9.55 -21.12 19.55
N ALA A 351 -10.70 -21.43 20.17
CA ALA A 351 -11.86 -20.55 20.13
C ALA A 351 -11.58 -19.24 20.88
N THR A 352 -12.03 -18.12 20.32
CA THR A 352 -11.90 -16.78 20.90
C THR A 352 -13.29 -16.17 21.07
N PRO A 353 -13.87 -16.18 22.28
CA PRO A 353 -15.19 -15.59 22.55
C PRO A 353 -15.12 -14.06 22.66
N GLY A 354 -16.26 -13.40 22.50
CA GLY A 354 -16.41 -11.97 22.80
C GLY A 354 -15.82 -11.02 21.76
N VAL A 355 -15.57 -11.49 20.54
CA VAL A 355 -15.12 -10.63 19.44
C VAL A 355 -16.29 -9.74 19.01
N LEU A 356 -16.11 -8.43 19.11
CA LEU A 356 -17.13 -7.45 18.75
C LEU A 356 -16.95 -7.00 17.31
N TYR A 357 -18.05 -6.93 16.56
CA TYR A 357 -18.09 -6.32 15.24
C TYR A 357 -19.24 -5.33 15.15
N ARG A 358 -18.94 -4.12 14.68
CA ARG A 358 -19.94 -3.07 14.44
C ARG A 358 -20.31 -3.00 12.97
N PHE A 359 -21.58 -3.26 12.68
CA PHE A 359 -22.19 -2.94 11.39
C PHE A 359 -22.76 -1.53 11.43
N THR A 360 -22.37 -0.70 10.48
CA THR A 360 -22.96 0.63 10.28
C THR A 360 -23.84 0.59 9.02
N PHE A 361 -25.04 1.16 9.11
CA PHE A 361 -26.04 1.25 8.07
C PHE A 361 -26.30 2.73 7.78
N GLU A 362 -25.70 3.22 6.71
CA GLU A 362 -25.82 4.60 6.24
C GLU A 362 -26.32 4.55 4.80
N MET A 363 -27.13 5.52 4.42
CA MET A 363 -27.52 5.73 3.03
C MET A 363 -26.35 6.43 2.34
N GLY A 364 -25.88 5.88 1.22
CA GLY A 364 -24.87 6.56 0.42
C GLY A 364 -25.44 7.87 -0.13
N ASP A 365 -24.61 8.92 -0.13
CA ASP A 365 -24.91 10.20 -0.79
C ASP A 365 -25.06 10.05 -2.32
#